data_AF-A0AAU4FG40-F1
#
_entry.id   AF-A0AAU4FG40-F1
#
_cell.length_a   1.000
_cell.length_b   1.000
_cell.length_c   1.000
_cell.angle_alpha   90.00
_cell.angle_beta   90.00
_cell.angle_gamma   90.00
#
_symmetry.space_group_name_H-M   'P 1'
#
loop_
_entity.id
_entity.type
_entity.pdbx_description
1 polymer ?
#
loop_
_entity_poly.entity_id
_entity_poly.type
_entity_poly.pdbx_seq_one_letter_code
_entity_poly.pdbx_strand_id
1 'polypeptide(L)'
;MRRFQVGVPMWRHEEAEVIAVEYRVWVSPEQLRPLEGVRYDQVPIRGLPPDQEPAPAGPRWGWRVVPLLDNRRRTLGQVVHVHDCTEAEGGRDADLDEALDALRRPGGQACQECAAAEALLPLQ
;
A
#
# COMPACT_ATOMS: atom_id res chain seq x y z
N MET A 1 -0.04 10.69 -17.10
CA MET A 1 1.43 10.61 -16.96
C MET A 1 1.86 9.16 -17.01
N ARG A 2 2.90 8.81 -17.78
CA ARG A 2 3.45 7.44 -17.78
C ARG A 2 4.29 7.27 -16.51
N ARG A 3 4.06 6.20 -15.74
CA ARG A 3 4.89 5.79 -14.60
C ARG A 3 5.49 4.44 -14.91
N PHE A 4 6.69 4.18 -14.38
CA PHE A 4 7.37 2.91 -14.53
C PHE A 4 7.42 2.21 -13.17
N GLN A 5 7.23 0.89 -13.14
CA GLN A 5 7.42 0.10 -11.93
C GLN A 5 8.80 -0.56 -11.98
N VAL A 6 9.61 -0.33 -10.95
CA VAL A 6 10.93 -0.94 -10.79
C VAL A 6 10.87 -1.93 -9.63
N GLY A 7 11.25 -3.19 -9.91
CA GLY A 7 11.39 -4.25 -8.91
C GLY A 7 12.87 -4.46 -8.58
N VAL A 8 13.18 -4.55 -7.29
CA VAL A 8 14.51 -4.88 -6.78
C VAL A 8 14.42 -6.22 -6.06
N PRO A 9 14.96 -7.31 -6.63
CA PRO A 9 15.00 -8.59 -5.94
C PRO A 9 15.94 -8.50 -4.74
N MET A 10 15.51 -9.05 -3.62
CA MET A 10 16.24 -9.00 -2.36
C MET A 10 15.91 -10.23 -1.51
N TRP A 11 16.68 -10.41 -0.44
CA TRP A 11 16.45 -11.45 0.54
C TRP A 11 16.06 -10.81 1.86
N ARG A 12 14.98 -11.29 2.47
CA ARG A 12 14.52 -10.82 3.78
C ARG A 12 14.63 -11.96 4.78
N HIS A 13 15.14 -11.64 5.96
CA HIS A 13 15.11 -12.56 7.08
C HIS A 13 13.78 -12.42 7.83
N GLU A 14 13.04 -13.51 7.96
CA GLU A 14 11.81 -13.59 8.74
C GLU A 14 11.95 -14.71 9.76
N GLU A 15 11.84 -14.37 11.04
CA GLU A 15 11.99 -15.28 12.19
C GLU A 15 13.27 -16.13 12.15
N ALA A 16 13.22 -17.27 11.45
CA ALA A 16 14.30 -18.24 11.32
C ALA A 16 14.64 -18.60 9.85
N GLU A 17 14.02 -17.97 8.85
CA GLU A 17 14.23 -18.27 7.43
C GLU A 17 14.64 -17.03 6.63
N VAL A 18 15.39 -17.25 5.55
CA VAL A 18 15.74 -16.25 4.56
C VAL A 18 14.88 -16.48 3.32
N ILE A 19 13.93 -15.58 3.08
CA ILE A 19 12.99 -15.67 1.96
C ILE A 19 13.38 -14.70 0.84
N ALA A 20 13.14 -15.11 -0.41
CA ALA A 20 13.27 -14.23 -1.55
C ALA A 20 12.05 -13.28 -1.59
N VAL A 21 12.31 -11.97 -1.68
CA VAL A 21 11.28 -10.96 -1.80
C VAL A 21 11.64 -9.96 -2.89
N GLU A 22 10.66 -9.19 -3.35
CA GLU A 22 10.87 -8.13 -4.34
C GLU A 22 10.29 -6.83 -3.81
N TYR A 23 11.14 -5.82 -3.66
CA TYR A 23 10.71 -4.47 -3.34
C TYR A 23 10.34 -3.74 -4.63
N ARG A 24 9.14 -3.18 -4.71
CA ARG A 24 8.65 -2.48 -5.90
C ARG A 24 8.42 -1.01 -5.61
N VAL A 25 8.85 -0.16 -6.53
CA VAL A 25 8.64 1.29 -6.46
C VAL A 25 8.16 1.83 -7.80
N TRP A 26 7.25 2.82 -7.74
CA TRP A 26 6.83 3.58 -8.90
C TRP A 26 7.73 4.79 -9.09
N VAL A 27 8.26 4.97 -10.29
CA VAL A 27 9.12 6.11 -10.64
C VAL A 27 8.56 6.88 -11.83
N SER A 28 8.82 8.18 -11.83
CA SER A 28 8.51 9.06 -12.96
C SER A 28 9.60 8.93 -14.04
N PRO A 29 9.30 9.30 -15.30
CA PRO A 29 10.29 9.30 -16.37
C PRO A 29 11.52 10.15 -16.05
N GLU A 30 11.36 11.25 -15.31
CA GLU A 30 12.44 12.18 -14.94
C GLU A 30 13.43 11.58 -13.92
N GLN A 31 12.99 10.59 -13.15
CA GLN A 31 13.80 9.86 -12.18
C GLN A 31 14.61 8.72 -12.81
N LEU A 32 14.26 8.30 -14.03
CA LEU A 32 14.97 7.27 -14.77
C LEU A 32 16.05 7.89 -15.65
N ARG A 33 17.31 7.55 -15.38
CA ARG A 33 18.44 7.90 -16.26
C ARG A 33 19.15 6.63 -16.69
N PRO A 34 19.46 6.46 -17.97
CA PRO A 34 20.33 5.38 -18.42
C PRO A 34 21.67 5.46 -17.70
N LEU A 35 22.20 4.31 -17.28
CA LEU A 35 23.57 4.22 -16.80
C LEU A 35 24.52 4.45 -17.97
N GLU A 36 25.54 5.27 -17.72
CA GLU A 36 26.54 5.61 -18.73
C GLU A 36 27.31 4.35 -19.18
N GLY A 37 27.49 4.19 -20.49
CA GLY A 37 28.18 3.04 -21.08
C GLY A 37 27.36 1.74 -21.15
N VAL A 38 26.13 1.70 -20.63
CA VAL A 38 25.27 0.51 -20.68
C VAL A 38 24.38 0.52 -21.92
N ARG A 39 24.45 -0.57 -22.69
CA ARG A 39 23.61 -0.80 -23.87
C ARG A 39 22.31 -1.49 -23.47
N TYR A 40 21.24 -0.70 -23.34
CA TYR A 40 19.91 -1.19 -22.99
C TYR A 40 19.16 -1.86 -24.15
N ASP A 41 19.62 -1.67 -25.39
CA ASP A 41 19.04 -2.29 -26.58
C ASP A 41 19.24 -3.82 -26.65
N GLN A 42 20.16 -4.35 -25.83
CA GLN A 42 20.41 -5.78 -25.70
C GLN A 42 19.59 -6.43 -24.58
N VAL A 43 18.91 -5.64 -23.73
CA VAL A 43 18.07 -6.17 -22.67
C VAL A 43 16.78 -6.68 -23.31
N PRO A 44 16.46 -7.99 -23.20
CA PRO A 44 15.24 -8.53 -23.78
C PRO A 44 14.01 -7.84 -23.17
N ILE A 45 13.29 -7.06 -23.98
CA ILE A 45 12.05 -6.42 -23.56
C ILE A 45 10.95 -7.46 -23.71
N ARG A 46 10.51 -8.06 -22.59
CA ARG A 46 9.29 -8.86 -22.58
C ARG A 46 8.10 -7.91 -22.50
N GLY A 47 7.43 -7.71 -23.65
CA GLY A 47 6.13 -7.04 -23.65
C GLY A 47 5.18 -7.79 -22.73
N LEU A 48 4.60 -7.08 -21.76
CA LEU A 48 3.46 -7.63 -21.03
C LEU A 48 2.33 -7.84 -22.07
N PRO A 49 1.56 -8.94 -21.96
CA PRO A 49 0.39 -9.13 -22.82
C PRO A 49 -0.45 -7.85 -22.84
N PRO A 50 -0.99 -7.44 -24.01
CA PRO A 50 -1.82 -6.23 -24.13
C PRO A 50 -3.04 -6.25 -23.20
N ASP A 51 -3.38 -7.44 -22.69
CA ASP A 51 -4.55 -7.74 -21.87
C ASP A 51 -4.16 -8.22 -20.47
N GLN A 52 -2.94 -7.96 -20.01
CA GLN A 52 -2.80 -7.73 -18.57
C GLN A 52 -3.50 -6.40 -18.30
N GLU A 53 -4.84 -6.47 -18.18
CA GLU A 53 -5.58 -5.55 -17.34
C GLU A 53 -4.67 -5.24 -16.13
N PRO A 54 -4.49 -3.97 -15.74
CA PRO A 54 -3.91 -3.70 -14.43
C PRO A 54 -4.58 -4.68 -13.48
N ALA A 55 -3.77 -5.50 -12.77
CA ALA A 55 -4.23 -6.60 -11.93
C ALA A 55 -5.58 -6.20 -11.36
N PRO A 56 -6.65 -7.00 -11.60
CA PRO A 56 -8.02 -6.52 -11.58
C PRO A 56 -8.16 -5.52 -10.46
N ALA A 57 -8.76 -4.36 -10.75
CA ALA A 57 -9.29 -3.49 -9.71
C ALA A 57 -10.45 -4.22 -8.99
N GLY A 58 -10.19 -5.42 -8.49
CA GLY A 58 -10.98 -6.07 -7.48
C GLY A 58 -10.79 -5.27 -6.19
N PRO A 59 -11.81 -5.22 -5.34
CA PRO A 59 -11.82 -4.36 -4.17
C PRO A 59 -10.78 -4.87 -3.16
N ARG A 60 -9.56 -4.31 -3.15
CA ARG A 60 -8.52 -4.69 -2.17
C ARG A 60 -7.72 -3.53 -1.58
N TRP A 61 -8.10 -2.29 -1.85
CA TRP A 61 -7.79 -1.16 -0.98
C TRP A 61 -9.09 -0.65 -0.39
N GLY A 62 -9.79 -1.54 0.32
CA GLY A 62 -10.81 -1.11 1.27
C GLY A 62 -10.11 -0.78 2.57
N TRP A 63 -10.52 0.29 3.22
CA TRP A 63 -10.18 0.51 4.62
C TRP A 63 -11.42 0.23 5.46
N ARG A 64 -11.20 -0.09 6.72
CA ARG A 64 -12.26 -0.11 7.72
C ARG A 64 -11.96 0.93 8.77
N VAL A 65 -12.95 1.75 9.10
CA VAL A 65 -12.83 2.78 10.13
C VAL A 65 -13.64 2.33 11.33
N VAL A 66 -12.94 2.06 12.44
CA VAL A 66 -13.52 1.62 13.70
C VAL A 66 -13.50 2.80 14.68
N PRO A 67 -14.62 3.16 15.32
CA PRO A 67 -14.61 4.21 16.35
C PRO A 67 -13.88 3.71 17.60
N LEU A 68 -12.96 4.51 18.11
CA LEU A 68 -12.36 4.29 19.43
C LEU A 68 -13.32 4.87 20.48
N LEU A 69 -13.86 4.03 21.37
CA LEU A 69 -14.85 4.42 22.36
C LEU A 69 -14.28 4.40 23.78
N ASP A 70 -14.70 5.33 24.63
CA ASP A 70 -14.46 5.27 26.08
C ASP A 70 -15.39 4.27 26.78
N ASN A 71 -15.18 4.04 28.09
CA ASN A 71 -16.02 3.15 28.91
C ASN A 71 -17.50 3.58 28.98
N ARG A 72 -17.84 4.79 28.52
CA ARG A 72 -19.21 5.33 28.44
C ARG A 72 -19.72 5.38 26.99
N ARG A 73 -19.07 4.67 26.06
CA ARG A 73 -19.38 4.61 24.62
C ARG A 73 -19.30 5.95 23.89
N ARG A 74 -18.52 6.91 24.38
CA ARG A 74 -18.26 8.17 23.66
C ARG A 74 -17.03 8.01 22.77
N THR A 75 -17.11 8.56 21.56
CA THR A 75 -16.02 8.51 20.60
C THR A 75 -14.82 9.36 21.06
N LEU A 76 -13.69 8.71 21.31
CA LEU A 76 -12.40 9.31 21.61
C LEU A 76 -11.58 9.59 20.34
N GLY A 77 -11.91 8.89 19.26
CA GLY A 77 -11.18 8.92 18.01
C GLY A 77 -11.64 7.80 17.10
N GLN A 78 -10.80 7.44 16.14
CA GLN A 78 -11.10 6.34 15.21
C GLN A 78 -9.80 5.71 14.71
N VAL A 79 -9.86 4.40 14.49
CA VAL A 79 -8.74 3.61 14.02
C VAL A 79 -9.02 3.15 12.60
N VAL A 80 -8.05 3.37 11.71
CA VAL A 80 -8.11 2.95 10.32
C VAL A 80 -7.36 1.63 10.17
N HIS A 81 -8.03 0.65 9.58
CA HIS A 81 -7.54 -0.71 9.32
C HIS A 81 -7.56 -1.01 7.82
N VAL A 82 -6.74 -1.96 7.39
CA VAL A 82 -6.95 -2.62 6.09
C VAL A 82 -8.22 -3.47 6.14
N HIS A 83 -8.89 -3.65 5.00
CA HIS A 83 -10.20 -4.28 4.92
C HIS A 83 -10.31 -5.65 5.59
N ASP A 84 -9.24 -6.46 5.51
CA ASP A 84 -9.16 -7.83 6.00
C ASP A 84 -8.52 -7.96 7.40
N CYS A 85 -8.31 -6.84 8.10
CA CYS A 85 -7.81 -6.87 9.47
C CYS A 85 -8.85 -7.45 10.42
N THR A 86 -8.47 -8.47 11.21
CA THR A 86 -9.35 -9.11 12.20
C THR A 86 -9.82 -8.16 13.29
N GLU A 87 -9.00 -7.16 13.64
CA GLU A 87 -9.31 -6.11 14.62
C GLU A 87 -10.30 -5.06 14.09
N ALA A 88 -10.70 -5.14 12.81
CA ALA A 88 -11.61 -4.17 12.17
C ALA A 88 -13.11 -4.51 12.36
N GLU A 89 -13.42 -5.43 13.28
CA GLU A 89 -14.79 -5.84 13.58
C GLU A 89 -15.62 -4.65 14.09
N GLY A 90 -16.84 -4.50 13.57
CA GLY A 90 -17.70 -3.35 13.91
C GLY A 90 -17.30 -2.02 13.26
N GLY A 91 -16.22 -1.98 12.47
CA GLY A 91 -15.88 -0.84 11.63
C GLY A 91 -16.78 -0.71 10.40
N ARG A 92 -16.88 0.49 9.83
CA ARG A 92 -17.51 0.70 8.53
C ARG A 92 -16.47 0.56 7.43
N ASP A 93 -16.88 0.08 6.26
CA ASP A 93 -16.02 0.18 5.07
C ASP A 93 -15.81 1.66 4.71
N ALA A 94 -14.64 1.94 4.17
CA ALA A 94 -14.22 3.27 3.75
C ALA A 94 -13.36 3.18 2.50
N ASP A 95 -13.52 4.16 1.62
CA ASP A 95 -12.58 4.39 0.53
C ASP A 95 -11.32 5.14 1.02
N LEU A 96 -10.42 5.45 0.08
CA LEU A 96 -9.15 6.10 0.40
C LEU A 96 -9.35 7.48 1.03
N ASP A 97 -10.20 8.31 0.44
CA ASP A 97 -10.40 9.69 0.88
C ASP A 97 -11.06 9.69 2.27
N GLU A 98 -12.03 8.82 2.48
CA GLU A 98 -12.67 8.63 3.78
C GLU A 98 -11.70 8.10 4.86
N ALA A 99 -10.75 7.23 4.49
CA ALA A 99 -9.71 6.73 5.39
C ALA A 99 -8.69 7.82 5.77
N LEU A 100 -8.25 8.63 4.79
CA LEU A 100 -7.35 9.76 5.03
C LEU A 100 -8.04 10.84 5.88
N ASP A 101 -9.30 11.15 5.58
CA ASP A 101 -10.09 12.06 6.40
C ASP A 101 -10.29 11.51 7.81
N ALA A 102 -10.41 10.19 7.96
CA ALA A 102 -10.50 9.59 9.28
C ALA A 102 -9.23 9.79 10.11
N LEU A 103 -8.05 9.67 9.49
CA LEU A 103 -6.76 9.94 10.14
C LEU A 103 -6.56 11.41 10.50
N ARG A 104 -7.13 12.34 9.72
CA ARG A 104 -7.01 13.79 9.97
C ARG A 104 -7.86 14.28 11.14
N ARG A 105 -8.88 13.52 11.59
CA ARG A 105 -9.71 13.92 12.73
C ARG A 105 -8.93 13.81 14.05
N PRO A 106 -9.28 14.60 15.08
CA PRO A 106 -8.70 14.44 16.41
C PRO A 106 -8.85 13.00 16.93
N GLY A 107 -7.75 12.41 17.39
CA GLY A 107 -7.73 11.01 17.83
C GLY A 107 -7.77 9.98 16.69
N GLY A 108 -7.60 10.40 15.43
CA GLY A 108 -7.43 9.50 14.29
C GLY A 108 -6.09 8.78 14.34
N GLN A 109 -6.11 7.47 14.21
CA GLN A 109 -4.92 6.62 14.27
C GLN A 109 -4.97 5.54 13.20
N ALA A 110 -3.82 5.16 12.66
CA ALA A 110 -3.70 3.92 11.91
C ALA A 110 -3.52 2.77 12.90
N CYS A 111 -4.16 1.63 12.62
CA CYS A 111 -3.94 0.39 13.36
C CYS A 111 -2.44 0.03 13.31
N GLN A 112 -1.87 -0.33 14.45
CA GLN A 112 -0.45 -0.67 14.58
C GLN A 112 -0.16 -2.15 14.30
N GLU A 113 -1.19 -3.00 14.33
CA GLU A 113 -1.07 -4.45 14.14
C GLU A 113 -1.23 -4.88 12.67
N CYS A 114 -1.81 -4.01 11.83
CA CYS A 114 -1.90 -4.25 10.39
C CYS A 114 -1.13 -3.17 9.63
N ALA A 115 -0.85 -3.45 8.36
CA ALA A 115 -0.11 -2.52 7.48
C ALA A 115 -0.96 -1.30 7.02
N ALA A 116 -1.93 -0.83 7.81
CA ALA A 116 -2.82 0.27 7.43
C ALA A 116 -2.06 1.58 7.19
N ALA A 117 -1.06 1.89 8.02
CA ALA A 117 -0.21 3.05 7.81
C ALA A 117 0.58 2.92 6.50
N GLU A 118 1.19 1.76 6.24
CA GLU A 118 2.00 1.50 5.05
C GLU A 118 1.18 1.49 3.76
N ALA A 119 -0.04 0.95 3.81
CA ALA A 119 -0.97 0.94 2.69
C ALA A 119 -1.41 2.35 2.25
N LEU A 120 -1.29 3.35 3.14
CA LEU A 120 -1.63 4.75 2.88
C LEU A 120 -0.41 5.61 2.49
N LEU A 121 0.82 5.12 2.66
CA LEU A 121 2.07 5.82 2.30
C LEU A 121 2.29 6.07 0.78
N PRO A 122 1.75 5.31 -0.19
CA PRO A 122 1.97 5.61 -1.60
C PRO A 122 1.21 6.84 -2.13
N LEU A 123 0.39 7.49 -1.28
CA LEU A 123 -0.67 8.41 -1.69
C LEU A 123 -0.63 9.78 -0.98
N GLN A 124 0.45 10.09 -0.25
CA GLN A 124 0.70 11.41 0.35
C GLN A 124 1.62 12.27 -0.52
#